data_AF-A0AAW5WBI9-F1
#
_entry.id   AF-A0AAW5WBI9-F1
#
_cell.length_a   1.000
_cell.length_b   1.000
_cell.length_c   1.000
_cell.angle_alpha   90.00
_cell.angle_beta   90.00
_cell.angle_gamma   90.00
#
_symmetry.space_group_name_H-M   'P 1'
#
loop_
_entity.id
_entity.type
_entity.pdbx_description
1 polymer ?
#
loop_
_entity_poly.entity_id
_entity_poly.type
_entity_poly.pdbx_seq_one_letter_code
_entity_poly.pdbx_strand_id
1 'polypeptide(L)'
;MPLELGLFLGAKKFGSSKNQKSKLAIIVDNEKYRYQKYISDISGQDIMSHDNSPEKFIKIIRDCLSSYRIVQRIPSAAIIIEDYRRFLGIKPALCAQLQLVEHELTFNDKTSIIECYIEFYAAAA
;
A
#
# COMPACT_ATOMS: atom_id res chain seq x y z
N MET A 1 7.52 -2.04 -19.50
CA MET A 1 7.31 -3.31 -18.76
C MET A 1 5.98 -3.88 -19.21
N PRO A 2 5.89 -5.17 -19.59
CA PRO A 2 4.60 -5.83 -19.71
C PRO A 2 3.88 -5.67 -18.37
N LEU A 3 2.61 -5.30 -18.43
CA LEU A 3 1.83 -4.99 -17.25
C LEU A 3 1.64 -6.27 -16.41
N GLU A 4 2.44 -6.45 -15.34
CA GLU A 4 2.30 -7.58 -14.40
C GLU A 4 0.87 -7.71 -13.86
N LEU A 5 0.18 -6.57 -13.73
CA LEU A 5 -1.24 -6.52 -13.37
C LEU A 5 -2.11 -7.30 -14.38
N GLY A 6 -1.84 -7.23 -15.68
CA GLY A 6 -2.58 -7.98 -16.70
C GLY A 6 -2.46 -9.50 -16.52
N LEU A 7 -1.26 -9.98 -16.18
CA LEU A 7 -1.04 -11.40 -15.85
C LEU A 7 -1.80 -11.79 -14.58
N PHE A 8 -1.77 -10.96 -13.55
CA PHE A 8 -2.51 -11.20 -12.31
C PHE A 8 -4.03 -11.28 -12.55
N LEU A 9 -4.58 -10.32 -13.31
CA LEU A 9 -6.01 -10.28 -13.65
C LEU A 9 -6.41 -11.47 -14.52
N GLY A 10 -5.58 -11.84 -15.49
CA GLY A 10 -5.76 -13.02 -16.32
C GLY A 10 -5.77 -14.32 -15.50
N ALA A 11 -4.79 -14.49 -14.61
CA ALA A 11 -4.71 -15.64 -13.72
C ALA A 11 -5.94 -15.73 -12.78
N LYS A 12 -6.40 -14.60 -12.24
CA LYS A 12 -7.62 -14.53 -11.43
C LYS A 12 -8.87 -14.91 -12.22
N LYS A 13 -9.01 -14.42 -13.45
CA LYS A 13 -10.20 -14.62 -14.30
C LYS A 13 -10.27 -16.01 -14.91
N PHE A 14 -9.16 -16.52 -15.43
CA PHE A 14 -9.11 -17.76 -16.21
C PHE A 14 -8.50 -18.94 -15.45
N GLY A 15 -7.90 -18.72 -14.28
CA GLY A 15 -7.36 -19.78 -13.44
C GLY A 15 -8.46 -20.71 -12.93
N SER A 16 -8.23 -22.02 -13.02
CA SER A 16 -9.19 -23.05 -12.60
C SER A 16 -9.19 -23.30 -11.09
N SER A 17 -8.10 -23.00 -10.38
CA SER A 17 -8.00 -23.27 -8.96
C SER A 17 -8.86 -22.29 -8.14
N LYS A 18 -9.46 -22.80 -7.06
CA LYS A 18 -10.24 -21.99 -6.11
C LYS A 18 -9.46 -20.78 -5.60
N ASN A 19 -8.17 -20.98 -5.32
CA ASN A 19 -7.27 -19.94 -4.83
C ASN A 19 -7.05 -18.80 -5.83
N GLN A 20 -7.03 -19.07 -7.14
CA GLN A 20 -6.89 -18.02 -8.15
C GLN A 20 -8.16 -17.17 -8.25
N LYS A 21 -9.33 -17.82 -8.25
CA LYS A 21 -10.63 -17.13 -8.32
C LYS A 21 -10.91 -16.28 -7.09
N SER A 22 -10.41 -16.68 -5.91
CA SER A 22 -10.59 -15.94 -4.66
C SER A 22 -9.61 -14.77 -4.48
N LYS A 23 -8.68 -14.53 -5.40
CA LYS A 23 -7.74 -13.41 -5.29
C LYS A 23 -8.47 -12.08 -5.30
N LEU A 24 -8.08 -11.19 -4.41
CA LEU A 24 -8.52 -9.80 -4.42
C LEU A 24 -7.50 -8.96 -5.17
N ALA A 25 -8.00 -7.97 -5.90
CA ALA A 25 -7.19 -7.00 -6.62
C ALA A 25 -7.64 -5.62 -6.17
N ILE A 26 -6.71 -4.85 -5.60
CA ILE A 26 -6.91 -3.44 -5.28
C ILE A 26 -6.05 -2.67 -6.27
N ILE A 27 -6.66 -1.84 -7.09
CA ILE A 27 -5.97 -1.06 -8.11
C ILE A 27 -6.09 0.41 -7.74
N VAL A 28 -4.93 1.05 -7.58
CA VAL A 28 -4.83 2.44 -7.14
C VAL A 28 -3.85 3.16 -8.05
N ASP A 29 -4.26 4.31 -8.57
CA ASP A 29 -3.45 5.18 -9.42
C ASP A 29 -3.20 6.52 -8.73
N ASN A 30 -2.14 7.21 -9.11
CA ASN A 30 -1.79 8.50 -8.50
C ASN A 30 -2.75 9.62 -8.92
N GLU A 31 -3.35 9.52 -10.11
CA GLU A 31 -4.19 10.54 -10.72
C GLU A 31 -5.47 9.92 -11.27
N LYS A 32 -6.58 10.64 -11.11
CA LYS A 32 -7.87 10.21 -11.64
C LYS A 32 -7.81 10.08 -13.16
N TYR A 33 -8.24 8.93 -13.68
CA TYR A 33 -8.33 8.62 -15.12
C TYR A 33 -6.99 8.60 -15.89
N ARG A 34 -5.83 8.73 -15.23
CA ARG A 34 -4.53 8.62 -15.90
C ARG A 34 -4.35 7.28 -16.62
N TYR A 35 -4.87 6.20 -16.04
CA TYR A 35 -4.94 4.89 -16.69
C TYR A 35 -5.60 4.90 -18.08
N GLN A 36 -6.53 5.80 -18.39
CA GLN A 36 -7.16 5.86 -19.72
C GLN A 36 -6.14 6.20 -20.82
N LYS A 37 -5.11 6.99 -20.48
CA LYS A 37 -4.07 7.41 -21.42
C LYS A 37 -3.01 6.33 -21.65
N TYR A 38 -2.71 5.54 -20.63
CA TYR A 38 -1.55 4.65 -20.64
C TYR A 38 -1.91 3.16 -20.65
N ILE A 39 -3.06 2.79 -20.08
CA ILE A 39 -3.51 1.41 -19.86
C ILE A 39 -5.05 1.36 -19.92
N SER A 40 -5.64 1.73 -21.05
CA SER A 40 -7.11 1.81 -21.18
C SER A 40 -7.81 0.47 -20.94
N ASP A 41 -7.13 -0.66 -21.15
CA ASP A 41 -7.68 -2.01 -20.99
C ASP A 41 -8.17 -2.33 -19.58
N ILE A 42 -7.68 -1.61 -18.55
CA ILE A 42 -8.15 -1.77 -17.17
C ILE A 42 -9.33 -0.86 -16.81
N SER A 43 -9.89 -0.10 -17.77
CA SER A 43 -11.00 0.85 -17.50
C SER A 43 -12.27 0.20 -16.96
N GLY A 44 -12.45 -1.11 -17.13
CA GLY A 44 -13.53 -1.88 -16.53
C GLY A 44 -13.28 -2.35 -15.09
N GLN A 45 -12.15 -1.98 -14.49
CA GLN A 45 -11.85 -2.23 -13.08
C GLN A 45 -12.21 -1.01 -12.23
N ASP A 46 -12.50 -1.24 -10.95
CA ASP A 46 -12.74 -0.17 -9.98
C ASP A 46 -11.39 0.44 -9.53
N ILE A 47 -10.92 1.43 -10.29
CA ILE A 47 -9.63 2.09 -10.06
C ILE A 47 -9.83 3.31 -9.18
N MET A 48 -9.21 3.29 -8.01
CA MET A 48 -9.23 4.41 -7.08
C MET A 48 -8.03 5.32 -7.34
N SER A 49 -8.15 6.60 -6.98
CA SER A 49 -7.06 7.57 -7.10
C SER A 49 -6.73 8.19 -5.75
N HIS A 50 -5.43 8.38 -5.48
CA HIS A 50 -4.96 8.92 -4.20
C HIS A 50 -4.32 10.31 -4.31
N ASP A 51 -4.24 10.90 -5.50
CA ASP A 51 -3.72 12.26 -5.75
C ASP A 51 -2.32 12.50 -5.15
N ASN A 52 -1.44 11.49 -5.21
CA ASN A 52 -0.13 11.48 -4.54
C ASN A 52 -0.18 11.77 -3.01
N SER A 53 -1.33 11.61 -2.37
CA SER A 53 -1.48 11.76 -0.91
C SER A 53 -1.33 10.40 -0.21
N PRO A 54 -0.33 10.25 0.69
CA PRO A 54 -0.20 9.04 1.51
C PRO A 54 -1.44 8.80 2.39
N GLU A 55 -2.06 9.85 2.90
CA GLU A 55 -3.24 9.75 3.78
C GLU A 55 -4.46 9.23 3.03
N LYS A 56 -4.70 9.71 1.80
CA LYS A 56 -5.74 9.16 0.93
C LYS A 56 -5.45 7.70 0.59
N PHE A 57 -4.19 7.38 0.29
CA PHE A 57 -3.78 6.01 -0.01
C PHE A 57 -4.03 5.07 1.19
N ILE A 58 -3.61 5.45 2.40
CA ILE A 58 -3.86 4.70 3.64
C ILE A 58 -5.37 4.45 3.82
N LYS A 59 -6.19 5.48 3.64
CA LYS A 59 -7.65 5.37 3.76
C LYS A 59 -8.22 4.37 2.74
N ILE A 60 -7.84 4.49 1.47
CA ILE A 60 -8.27 3.59 0.38
C ILE A 60 -7.95 2.15 0.73
N ILE A 61 -6.69 1.85 1.05
CA ILE A 61 -6.25 0.48 1.34
C ILE A 61 -7.00 -0.07 2.57
N ARG A 62 -7.08 0.71 3.64
CA ARG A 62 -7.79 0.32 4.86
C ARG A 62 -9.27 0.00 4.59
N ASP A 63 -9.97 0.86 3.84
CA ASP A 63 -11.39 0.70 3.56
C ASP A 63 -11.64 -0.50 2.63
N CYS A 64 -10.77 -0.78 1.67
CA CYS A 64 -10.82 -1.99 0.85
C CYS A 64 -10.62 -3.25 1.69
N LEU A 65 -9.59 -3.30 2.53
CA LEU A 65 -9.32 -4.46 3.40
C LEU A 65 -10.48 -4.73 4.37
N SER A 66 -11.07 -3.66 4.91
CA SER A 66 -12.27 -3.74 5.76
C SER A 66 -13.48 -4.25 4.98
N SER A 67 -13.72 -3.75 3.77
CA SER A 67 -14.86 -4.12 2.92
C SER A 67 -14.79 -5.59 2.49
N TYR A 68 -13.59 -6.08 2.19
CA TYR A 68 -13.35 -7.48 1.84
C TYR A 68 -13.27 -8.42 3.05
N ARG A 69 -13.40 -7.90 4.28
CA ARG A 69 -13.30 -8.68 5.53
C ARG A 69 -12.02 -9.52 5.62
N ILE A 70 -10.91 -8.98 5.13
CA ILE A 70 -9.62 -9.68 5.11
C ILE A 70 -9.03 -9.81 6.51
N VAL A 71 -9.30 -8.81 7.36
CA VAL A 71 -8.86 -8.78 8.76
C VAL A 71 -10.08 -8.51 9.63
N GLN A 72 -10.18 -9.19 10.77
CA GLN A 72 -11.35 -9.08 11.66
C GLN A 72 -11.56 -7.66 12.21
N ARG A 73 -10.45 -6.98 12.53
CA ARG A 73 -10.48 -5.61 13.06
C ARG A 73 -9.30 -4.83 12.49
N ILE A 74 -9.62 -3.75 11.80
CA ILE A 74 -8.63 -2.78 11.30
C ILE A 74 -8.97 -1.43 11.94
N PRO A 75 -8.01 -0.74 12.58
CA PRO A 75 -8.21 0.61 13.11
C PRO A 75 -8.79 1.55 12.04
N SER A 76 -9.40 2.65 12.50
CA SER A 76 -9.89 3.68 11.58
C SER A 76 -8.71 4.30 10.83
N ALA A 77 -8.96 4.81 9.62
CA ALA A 77 -7.90 5.43 8.82
C ALA A 77 -7.18 6.56 9.59
N ALA A 78 -7.91 7.32 10.41
CA ALA A 78 -7.34 8.40 11.23
C ALA A 78 -6.25 7.90 12.19
N ILE A 79 -6.46 6.76 12.85
CA ILE A 79 -5.47 6.16 13.77
C ILE A 79 -4.22 5.72 13.01
N ILE A 80 -4.39 5.08 11.85
CA ILE A 80 -3.27 4.62 11.02
C ILE A 80 -2.50 5.81 10.45
N ILE A 81 -3.19 6.89 10.06
CA ILE A 81 -2.56 8.12 9.58
C ILE A 81 -1.76 8.79 10.70
N GLU A 82 -2.27 8.80 11.94
CA GLU A 82 -1.54 9.33 13.09
C GLU A 82 -0.26 8.53 13.37
N ASP A 83 -0.33 7.20 13.34
CA ASP A 83 0.83 6.33 13.48
C ASP A 83 1.85 6.56 12.35
N TYR A 84 1.38 6.68 11.10
CA TYR A 84 2.24 7.02 9.97
C TYR A 84 2.93 8.39 10.14
N ARG A 85 2.23 9.41 10.65
CA ARG A 85 2.83 10.72 10.93
C ARG A 85 3.86 10.65 12.05
N ARG A 86 3.63 9.82 13.08
CA ARG A 86 4.60 9.56 14.14
C ARG A 86 5.85 8.90 13.59
N PHE A 87 5.70 7.89 12.72
CA PHE A 87 6.80 7.29 11.99
C PHE A 87 7.63 8.33 11.24
N LEU A 88 6.98 9.20 10.46
CA LEU A 88 7.69 10.25 9.71
C LEU A 88 8.46 11.21 10.64
N GLY A 89 7.92 11.53 11.82
CA GLY A 89 8.59 12.37 12.81
C GLY A 89 9.83 11.72 13.44
N ILE A 90 9.79 10.40 13.68
CA ILE A 90 10.87 9.65 14.32
C ILE A 90 11.91 9.13 13.30
N LYS A 91 11.52 8.95 12.04
CA LYS A 91 12.37 8.43 10.96
C LYS A 91 13.77 9.07 10.89
N PRO A 92 13.96 10.40 10.98
CA PRO A 92 15.30 10.99 10.95
C PRO A 92 16.19 10.52 12.11
N ALA A 93 15.62 10.32 13.31
CA ALA A 93 16.34 9.80 14.46
C ALA A 93 16.72 8.31 14.26
N LEU A 94 15.82 7.51 13.67
CA LEU A 94 16.12 6.12 13.31
C LEU A 94 17.25 6.04 12.27
N CYS A 95 17.21 6.89 11.25
CA CYS A 95 18.29 7.00 10.29
C CYS A 95 19.63 7.30 10.98
N ALA A 96 19.65 8.29 11.90
CA ALA A 96 20.86 8.63 12.64
C ALA A 96 21.38 7.49 13.53
N GLN A 97 20.48 6.78 14.22
CA GLN A 97 20.82 5.61 15.06
C GLN A 97 21.42 4.46 14.25
N LEU A 98 20.88 4.22 13.05
CA LEU A 98 21.31 3.18 12.14
C LEU A 98 22.48 3.61 11.23
N GLN A 99 23.00 4.83 11.39
CA GLN A 99 24.05 5.41 10.55
C GLN A 99 23.68 5.46 9.06
N LEU A 100 22.41 5.73 8.76
CA LEU A 100 21.86 5.80 7.42
C LEU A 100 21.61 7.25 6.99
N VAL A 101 21.87 7.53 5.71
CA VAL A 101 21.60 8.82 5.07
C VAL A 101 20.30 8.74 4.27
N GLU A 102 19.35 9.64 4.52
CA GLU A 102 17.96 9.52 4.02
C GLU A 102 17.84 9.46 2.48
N HIS A 103 18.70 10.18 1.76
CA HIS A 103 18.68 10.19 0.29
C HIS A 103 19.44 9.01 -0.35
N GLU A 104 20.12 8.19 0.45
CA GLU A 104 20.88 7.02 0.00
C GLU A 104 20.19 5.69 0.37
N LEU A 105 19.03 5.76 1.02
CA LEU A 105 18.32 4.58 1.52
C LEU A 105 17.98 3.60 0.39
N THR A 106 18.56 2.41 0.49
CA THR A 106 18.15 1.25 -0.31
C THR A 106 16.78 0.74 0.13
N PHE A 107 16.23 -0.23 -0.60
CA PHE A 107 14.98 -0.89 -0.19
C PHE A 107 15.14 -1.61 1.16
N ASN A 108 16.29 -2.25 1.40
CA ASN A 108 16.57 -2.96 2.65
C ASN A 108 16.62 -1.97 3.81
N ASP A 109 17.29 -0.83 3.65
CA ASP A 109 17.37 0.21 4.68
C ASP A 109 15.99 0.75 5.06
N LYS A 110 15.14 1.01 4.05
CA LYS A 110 13.75 1.44 4.28
C LYS A 110 12.97 0.41 5.10
N THR A 111 13.17 -0.88 4.81
CA THR A 111 12.50 -1.97 5.52
C THR A 111 12.98 -2.03 6.97
N SER A 112 14.30 -2.00 7.20
CA SER A 112 14.88 -2.02 8.55
C SER A 112 14.45 -0.83 9.41
N ILE A 113 14.33 0.36 8.81
CA ILE A 113 13.81 1.54 9.52
C ILE A 113 12.35 1.34 9.95
N ILE A 114 11.51 0.76 9.09
CA ILE A 114 10.11 0.46 9.40
C ILE A 114 10.01 -0.63 10.47
N GLU A 115 10.80 -1.69 10.38
CA GLU A 115 10.86 -2.76 11.38
C GLU A 115 11.24 -2.22 12.75
N CYS A 116 12.28 -1.39 12.82
CA CYS A 116 12.71 -0.74 14.06
C CYS A 116 11.59 0.16 14.63
N TYR A 117 10.88 0.90 13.77
CA TYR A 117 9.72 1.68 14.22
C TYR A 117 8.63 0.79 14.81
N ILE A 118 8.27 -0.30 14.13
CA ILE A 118 7.23 -1.22 14.59
C ILE A 118 7.60 -1.89 15.92
N GLU A 119 8.87 -2.27 16.08
CA GLU A 119 9.34 -2.97 17.27
C GLU A 119 9.38 -2.07 18.52
N PHE A 120 9.80 -0.80 18.36
CA PHE A 120 10.11 0.06 19.51
C PHE A 120 9.16 1.25 19.70
N TYR A 121 8.38 1.63 18.69
CA TYR A 121 7.62 2.89 18.69
C TYR A 121 6.15 2.75 18.28
N ALA A 122 5.81 1.73 17.49
CA ALA A 122 4.41 1.41 17.25
C ALA A 122 3.81 0.88 18.55
N ALA A 123 2.96 1.70 19.18
CA ALA A 123 2.20 1.25 20.33
C ALA A 123 1.36 0.03 19.91
N ALA A 124 1.38 -1.04 20.72
CA ALA A 124 0.43 -2.13 20.58
C ALA A 124 -0.99 -1.53 20.70
N ALA A 125 -1.66 -1.38 19.56
CA ALA A 125 -2.99 -0.80 19.44
C ALA A 125 -4.08 -1.70 20.02
#